data_AF-A0A419HGJ5-F1
#
_entry.id   AF-A0A419HGJ5-F1
#
_cell.length_a   1.000
_cell.length_b   1.000
_cell.length_c   1.000
_cell.angle_alpha   90.00
_cell.angle_beta   90.00
_cell.angle_gamma   90.00
#
_symmetry.space_group_name_H-M   'P 1'
#
loop_
_entity.id
_entity.type
_entity.pdbx_description
1 polymer ?
#
loop_
_entity_poly.entity_id
_entity_poly.type
_entity_poly.pdbx_seq_one_letter_code
_entity_poly.pdbx_strand_id
1 'polypeptide(L)'
;MDSDELAAVIEDAEVVAALRRFAELNHLSLAPSSDSWKRKGDYTGARLHTLAVGGDQLVLKICPAGEHREAGRARQAAELHGTFAKNHLVSQAHYPVPMPDGRVLMFLRINGSLRFTRPFGDDDMGDQLAELCPKVIASLHKHWQSNTLGPTRMSAAELVQEELDHGLGDDQAADLWARNHGLDTATQLPFAPGIPNPYHLLRSDDLAGVDVDVLRGGAHGDLHLNNILLVADSARRGLNWRLIDLSEYSDSAPRSRDVVQLMLSCCARYLSELNLDAERPSTALIDQLVLRQAPKNPPLDPESIKTLNGIYGAALKGLPGGREDSWRDQYLLSLAGKSLVHTSYVDLGEERRRWFARLAGRAVEEFLGERDVPLPQAESPKAVSAMAIRRLHSVDLGPRPPSSDTGELSGLAAELALAADELAEASDPAAVLGLAFPLHRTVVQAGALLADMKRTSRVDLPFAVRIRREGALGAALSAVRRLQEACPATEIQARFVSAGELAQLAQEAEAAIGTMVRFIRENQ
;
A
#
# COMPACT_ATOMS: atom_id res chain seq x y z
N MET A 1 1.59 -43.16 -0.18
CA MET A 1 0.80 -41.94 0.01
C MET A 1 0.39 -41.50 -1.37
N ASP A 2 -0.88 -41.15 -1.59
CA ASP A 2 -1.36 -40.89 -2.93
C ASP A 2 -0.75 -39.59 -3.46
N SER A 3 -0.11 -39.68 -4.63
CA SER A 3 0.55 -38.54 -5.28
C SER A 3 -0.43 -37.38 -5.48
N ASP A 4 -1.70 -37.70 -5.59
CA ASP A 4 -2.70 -36.83 -6.17
C ASP A 4 -3.30 -35.86 -5.14
N GLU A 5 -3.27 -36.18 -3.84
CA GLU A 5 -3.87 -35.34 -2.79
C GLU A 5 -3.09 -34.03 -2.56
N LEU A 6 -1.76 -34.07 -2.51
CA LEU A 6 -0.95 -32.86 -2.33
C LEU A 6 -1.01 -31.95 -3.56
N ALA A 7 -1.05 -32.54 -4.76
CA ALA A 7 -1.20 -31.82 -6.01
C ALA A 7 -2.56 -31.12 -6.10
N ALA A 8 -3.63 -31.75 -5.61
CA ALA A 8 -4.97 -31.17 -5.57
C ALA A 8 -5.09 -29.96 -4.64
N VAL A 9 -4.28 -29.86 -3.58
CA VAL A 9 -4.36 -28.76 -2.61
C VAL A 9 -3.45 -27.58 -2.97
N ILE A 10 -2.27 -27.85 -3.51
CA ILE A 10 -1.27 -26.81 -3.81
C ILE A 10 -1.45 -26.24 -5.22
N GLU A 11 -1.96 -27.06 -6.16
CA GLU A 11 -2.20 -26.69 -7.56
C GLU A 11 -0.94 -26.12 -8.26
N ASP A 12 0.25 -26.56 -7.84
CA ASP A 12 1.54 -26.14 -8.38
C ASP A 12 2.51 -27.33 -8.40
N ALA A 13 2.71 -27.91 -9.59
CA ALA A 13 3.48 -29.15 -9.76
C ALA A 13 4.95 -28.99 -9.35
N GLU A 14 5.54 -27.82 -9.55
CA GLU A 14 6.95 -27.56 -9.19
C GLU A 14 7.11 -27.46 -7.67
N VAL A 15 6.17 -26.79 -6.99
CA VAL A 15 6.17 -26.73 -5.52
C VAL A 15 5.97 -28.12 -4.93
N VAL A 16 5.04 -28.91 -5.46
CA VAL A 16 4.80 -30.29 -5.03
C VAL A 16 6.03 -31.16 -5.22
N ALA A 17 6.72 -31.04 -6.36
CA ALA A 17 7.98 -31.75 -6.62
C ALA A 17 9.09 -31.36 -5.63
N ALA A 18 9.23 -30.05 -5.36
CA ALA A 18 10.20 -29.53 -4.40
C ALA A 18 9.92 -30.03 -2.96
N LEU A 19 8.65 -30.05 -2.55
CA LEU A 19 8.23 -30.58 -1.25
C LEU A 19 8.53 -32.08 -1.12
N ARG A 20 8.24 -32.88 -2.16
CA ARG A 20 8.56 -34.33 -2.15
C ARG A 20 10.05 -34.57 -2.00
N ARG A 21 10.87 -33.86 -2.77
CA ARG A 21 12.33 -33.94 -2.67
C ARG A 21 12.80 -33.54 -1.28
N PHE A 22 12.26 -32.46 -0.72
CA PHE A 22 12.55 -32.03 0.65
C PHE A 22 12.23 -33.15 1.66
N ALA A 23 11.06 -33.77 1.57
CA ALA A 23 10.65 -34.83 2.48
C ALA A 23 11.51 -36.10 2.36
N GLU A 24 11.84 -36.51 1.13
CA GLU A 24 12.72 -37.64 0.87
C GLU A 24 14.11 -37.42 1.49
N LEU A 25 14.73 -36.26 1.22
CA LEU A 25 16.06 -35.91 1.73
C LEU A 25 16.12 -35.83 3.27
N ASN A 26 15.00 -35.51 3.92
CA ASN A 26 14.92 -35.37 5.38
C ASN A 26 14.27 -36.59 6.06
N HIS A 27 13.90 -37.64 5.30
CA HIS A 27 13.18 -38.81 5.79
C HIS A 27 11.88 -38.47 6.55
N LEU A 28 11.13 -37.49 6.03
CA LEU A 28 9.87 -37.01 6.61
C LEU A 28 8.66 -37.51 5.80
N SER A 29 7.52 -37.67 6.48
CA SER A 29 6.23 -37.78 5.81
C SER A 29 5.70 -36.39 5.45
N LEU A 30 4.94 -36.30 4.36
CA LEU A 30 4.14 -35.12 4.02
C LEU A 30 2.69 -35.54 3.87
N ALA A 31 1.74 -34.67 4.17
CA ALA A 31 0.35 -34.82 3.79
C ALA A 31 -0.33 -33.45 3.82
N PRO A 32 -1.41 -33.23 3.04
CA PRO A 32 -2.30 -32.10 3.28
C PRO A 32 -2.83 -32.14 4.72
N SER A 33 -2.94 -30.98 5.36
CA SER A 33 -3.64 -30.91 6.65
C SER A 33 -5.15 -30.94 6.43
N SER A 34 -5.88 -31.68 7.27
CA SER A 34 -7.34 -31.61 7.32
C SER A 34 -7.86 -30.27 7.84
N ASP A 35 -7.00 -29.51 8.53
CA ASP A 35 -7.35 -28.19 9.05
C ASP A 35 -7.13 -27.12 7.98
N SER A 36 -8.22 -26.51 7.52
CA SER A 36 -8.16 -25.36 6.63
C SER A 36 -7.90 -24.09 7.45
N TRP A 37 -6.63 -23.74 7.67
CA TRP A 37 -6.31 -22.38 8.08
C TRP A 37 -6.36 -21.50 6.83
N LYS A 38 -7.41 -20.68 6.72
CA LYS A 38 -7.58 -19.74 5.60
C LYS A 38 -7.34 -18.33 6.13
N ARG A 39 -6.29 -17.68 5.65
CA ARG A 39 -6.11 -16.23 5.83
C ARG A 39 -7.06 -15.52 4.87
N LYS A 40 -7.83 -14.54 5.33
CA LYS A 40 -8.54 -13.62 4.44
C LYS A 40 -7.54 -12.55 3.96
N GLY A 41 -7.27 -12.50 2.65
CA GLY A 41 -6.51 -11.43 2.00
C GLY A 41 -5.11 -11.85 1.50
N ASP A 42 -4.91 -11.73 0.19
CA ASP A 42 -3.68 -12.09 -0.54
C ASP A 42 -2.81 -10.86 -0.84
N TYR A 43 -2.46 -10.08 0.18
CA TYR A 43 -1.76 -8.81 -0.01
C TYR A 43 -0.28 -8.95 -0.41
N THR A 44 0.37 -10.06 -0.08
CA THR A 44 1.83 -10.22 -0.24
C THR A 44 2.23 -11.03 -1.47
N GLY A 45 1.26 -11.45 -2.30
CA GLY A 45 1.49 -12.39 -3.41
C GLY A 45 1.97 -13.79 -2.98
N ALA A 46 2.23 -14.00 -1.69
CA ALA A 46 2.63 -15.27 -1.13
C ALA A 46 1.41 -16.18 -0.95
N ARG A 47 1.55 -17.45 -1.34
CA ARG A 47 0.51 -18.47 -1.16
C ARG A 47 0.74 -19.24 0.14
N LEU A 48 -0.33 -19.47 0.91
CA LEU A 48 -0.28 -20.15 2.21
C LEU A 48 -1.06 -21.46 2.15
N HIS A 49 -0.45 -22.56 2.61
CA HIS A 49 -1.09 -23.88 2.72
C HIS A 49 -0.83 -24.50 4.08
N THR A 50 -1.74 -25.32 4.59
CA THR A 50 -1.52 -26.12 5.79
C THR A 50 -1.10 -27.54 5.43
N LEU A 51 -0.01 -28.00 6.03
CA LEU A 51 0.57 -29.32 5.76
C LEU A 51 0.86 -30.06 7.07
N ALA A 52 0.77 -31.39 7.04
CA ALA A 52 1.38 -32.26 8.02
C ALA A 52 2.77 -32.68 7.52
N VAL A 53 3.83 -32.38 8.27
CA VAL A 53 5.23 -32.66 7.93
C VAL A 53 5.89 -33.42 9.08
N GLY A 54 6.26 -34.68 8.88
CA GLY A 54 6.86 -35.51 9.92
C GLY A 54 5.97 -35.72 11.16
N GLY A 55 4.65 -35.56 11.00
CA GLY A 55 3.67 -35.59 12.10
C GLY A 55 3.34 -34.23 12.71
N ASP A 56 4.08 -33.17 12.37
CA ASP A 56 3.79 -31.80 12.80
C ASP A 56 2.84 -31.08 11.84
N GLN A 57 1.89 -30.30 12.37
CA GLN A 57 1.08 -29.38 11.57
C GLN A 57 1.79 -28.05 11.37
N LEU A 58 2.04 -27.68 10.11
CA LEU A 58 2.78 -26.49 9.70
C LEU A 58 1.99 -25.67 8.68
N VAL A 59 2.33 -24.38 8.59
CA VAL A 59 1.93 -23.49 7.50
C VAL A 59 3.09 -23.40 6.51
N LEU A 60 2.86 -23.84 5.28
CA LEU A 60 3.74 -23.59 4.15
C LEU A 60 3.46 -22.20 3.60
N LYS A 61 4.46 -21.32 3.58
CA LYS A 61 4.45 -20.05 2.85
C LYS A 61 5.29 -20.21 1.59
N ILE A 62 4.67 -20.00 0.43
CA ILE A 62 5.31 -19.97 -0.88
C ILE A 62 5.56 -18.50 -1.20
N CYS A 63 6.79 -18.05 -1.01
CA CYS A 63 7.19 -16.70 -1.39
C CYS A 63 7.34 -16.64 -2.93
N PRO A 64 6.94 -15.52 -3.58
CA PRO A 64 7.13 -15.32 -5.03
C PRO A 64 8.62 -15.33 -5.40
N ALA A 65 9.02 -15.08 -6.65
CA ALA A 65 10.44 -14.94 -6.99
C ALA A 65 10.95 -13.52 -6.66
N GLY A 66 12.20 -13.39 -6.20
CA GLY A 66 12.81 -12.09 -5.85
C GLY A 66 13.82 -12.15 -4.70
N GLU A 67 14.14 -11.00 -4.10
CA GLU A 67 14.98 -10.94 -2.90
C GLU A 67 14.19 -11.36 -1.64
N HIS A 68 14.27 -12.63 -1.26
CA HIS A 68 13.63 -13.11 -0.04
C HIS A 68 14.53 -12.99 1.18
N ARG A 69 14.42 -11.86 1.87
CA ARG A 69 15.10 -11.61 3.14
C ARG A 69 14.32 -12.13 4.35
N GLU A 70 13.03 -12.47 4.19
CA GLU A 70 12.13 -12.84 5.30
C GLU A 70 12.68 -13.99 6.15
N ALA A 71 13.14 -15.09 5.55
CA ALA A 71 13.66 -16.21 6.34
C ALA A 71 14.92 -15.84 7.13
N GLY A 72 15.79 -14.99 6.56
CA GLY A 72 16.97 -14.47 7.23
C GLY A 72 16.60 -13.51 8.36
N ARG A 73 15.69 -12.57 8.09
CA ARG A 73 15.15 -11.60 9.03
C ARG A 73 14.42 -12.28 10.20
N ALA A 74 13.61 -13.29 9.93
CA ALA A 74 12.94 -14.10 10.95
C ALA A 74 13.92 -14.85 11.85
N ARG A 75 15.00 -15.41 11.27
CA ARG A 75 16.08 -16.03 12.04
C ARG A 75 16.81 -15.01 12.92
N GLN A 76 17.21 -13.87 12.33
CA GLN A 76 17.87 -12.79 13.05
C GLN A 76 17.03 -12.31 14.24
N ALA A 77 15.73 -12.07 14.02
CA ALA A 77 14.81 -11.69 15.08
C ALA A 77 14.70 -12.76 16.19
N ALA A 78 14.68 -14.05 15.81
CA ALA A 78 14.64 -15.14 16.78
C ALA A 78 15.91 -15.23 17.63
N GLU A 79 17.07 -15.00 17.03
CA GLU A 79 18.38 -15.00 17.70
C GLU A 79 18.54 -13.79 18.64
N LEU A 80 18.15 -12.59 18.19
CA LEU A 80 18.31 -11.34 18.95
C LEU A 80 17.32 -11.22 20.13
N HIS A 81 16.13 -11.81 20.03
CA HIS A 81 15.05 -11.59 21.00
C HIS A 81 14.68 -12.83 21.85
N GLY A 82 15.47 -13.91 21.79
CA GLY A 82 15.47 -15.03 22.75
C GLY A 82 14.09 -15.48 23.28
N THR A 83 13.83 -15.23 24.57
CA THR A 83 12.57 -15.63 25.23
C THR A 83 11.33 -14.96 24.62
N PHE A 84 11.44 -13.70 24.20
CA PHE A 84 10.34 -13.03 23.52
C PHE A 84 10.04 -13.74 22.21
N ALA A 85 11.07 -14.03 21.42
CA ALA A 85 10.90 -14.72 20.15
C ALA A 85 10.21 -16.08 20.31
N LYS A 86 10.64 -16.88 21.28
CA LYS A 86 10.03 -18.17 21.60
C LYS A 86 8.53 -18.05 21.93
N ASN A 87 8.16 -17.02 22.67
CA ASN A 87 6.79 -16.83 23.17
C ASN A 87 5.87 -16.16 22.14
N HIS A 88 6.40 -15.24 21.34
CA HIS A 88 5.61 -14.29 20.55
C HIS A 88 5.93 -14.28 19.07
N LEU A 89 6.91 -15.04 18.57
CA LEU A 89 7.07 -15.22 17.12
C LEU A 89 6.56 -16.59 16.68
N VAL A 90 6.08 -16.65 15.45
CA VAL A 90 5.95 -17.91 14.72
C VAL A 90 7.36 -18.36 14.30
N SER A 91 7.67 -19.63 14.59
CA SER A 91 9.02 -20.17 14.36
C SER A 91 9.12 -20.83 13.00
N GLN A 92 10.27 -20.69 12.34
CA GLN A 92 10.61 -21.49 11.15
C GLN A 92 10.98 -22.92 11.59
N ALA A 93 10.18 -23.92 11.20
CA ALA A 93 10.36 -25.32 11.60
C ALA A 93 11.49 -26.03 10.85
N HIS A 94 11.69 -25.67 9.57
CA HIS A 94 12.68 -26.28 8.69
C HIS A 94 13.43 -25.22 7.91
N TYR A 95 14.64 -25.53 7.42
CA TYR A 95 15.36 -24.61 6.53
C TYR A 95 14.50 -24.24 5.31
N PRO A 96 14.50 -22.97 4.87
CA PRO A 96 13.81 -22.58 3.66
C PRO A 96 14.31 -23.38 2.46
N VAL A 97 13.41 -23.77 1.56
CA VAL A 97 13.76 -24.51 0.35
C VAL A 97 13.72 -23.55 -0.84
N PRO A 98 14.88 -23.16 -1.40
CA PRO A 98 14.91 -22.36 -2.62
C PRO A 98 14.45 -23.18 -3.81
N MET A 99 13.71 -22.55 -4.71
CA MET A 99 13.23 -23.14 -5.95
C MET A 99 14.05 -22.65 -7.16
N PRO A 100 14.13 -23.43 -8.26
CA PRO A 100 14.89 -23.04 -9.46
C PRO A 100 14.43 -21.73 -10.12
N ASP A 101 13.16 -21.36 -9.94
CA ASP A 101 12.55 -20.15 -10.50
C ASP A 101 12.67 -18.93 -9.58
N GLY A 102 13.44 -19.04 -8.49
CA GLY A 102 13.68 -17.97 -7.54
C GLY A 102 12.68 -17.89 -6.38
N ARG A 103 11.61 -18.70 -6.38
CA ARG A 103 10.70 -18.79 -5.24
C ARG A 103 11.38 -19.42 -4.02
N VAL A 104 10.80 -19.20 -2.84
CA VAL A 104 11.26 -19.81 -1.59
C VAL A 104 10.09 -20.43 -0.84
N LEU A 105 10.25 -21.67 -0.40
CA LEU A 105 9.30 -22.36 0.47
C LEU A 105 9.72 -22.19 1.93
N MET A 106 8.82 -21.66 2.76
CA MET A 106 9.02 -21.50 4.20
C MET A 106 8.05 -22.37 4.99
N PHE A 107 8.54 -23.04 6.04
CA PHE A 107 7.76 -23.93 6.89
C PHE A 107 7.58 -23.27 8.26
N LEU A 108 6.41 -22.71 8.49
CA LEU A 108 6.08 -21.92 9.67
C LEU A 108 5.33 -22.77 10.69
N ARG A 109 5.81 -22.78 11.93
CA ARG A 109 5.17 -23.44 13.07
C ARG A 109 4.51 -22.42 13.99
N ILE A 110 3.20 -22.53 14.08
CA ILE A 110 2.38 -21.78 15.03
C ILE A 110 2.19 -22.69 16.24
N ASN A 111 2.83 -22.37 17.37
CA ASN A 111 2.68 -23.17 18.58
C ASN A 111 1.27 -22.99 19.16
N GLY A 112 0.41 -23.97 18.96
CA GLY A 112 -1.00 -23.99 19.37
C GLY A 112 -1.85 -24.72 18.34
N SER A 113 -3.18 -24.61 18.46
CA SER A 113 -4.09 -25.18 17.47
C SER A 113 -4.25 -24.24 16.27
N LEU A 114 -3.86 -24.67 15.07
CA LEU A 114 -4.10 -23.93 13.82
C LEU A 114 -5.60 -23.67 13.60
N ARG A 115 -6.45 -24.64 13.96
CA ARG A 115 -7.90 -24.54 13.88
C ARG A 115 -8.49 -23.39 14.69
N PHE A 116 -7.85 -23.02 15.80
CA PHE A 116 -8.28 -21.93 16.68
C PHE A 116 -7.33 -20.73 16.63
N THR A 117 -6.46 -20.68 15.63
CA THR A 117 -5.57 -19.55 15.39
C THR A 117 -6.22 -18.61 14.39
N ARG A 118 -6.31 -17.32 14.76
CA ARG A 118 -6.91 -16.29 13.90
C ARG A 118 -6.13 -14.97 13.95
N PRO A 119 -6.05 -14.21 12.86
CA PRO A 119 -5.51 -12.85 12.88
C PRO A 119 -6.34 -11.90 13.76
N PHE A 120 -5.72 -10.84 14.30
CA PHE A 120 -6.43 -9.77 15.00
C PHE A 120 -7.32 -8.94 14.06
N GLY A 121 -7.04 -8.95 12.76
CA GLY A 121 -7.84 -8.21 11.79
C GLY A 121 -9.22 -8.81 11.53
N ASP A 122 -9.48 -10.05 11.99
CA ASP A 122 -10.76 -10.72 11.79
C ASP A 122 -11.94 -9.92 12.39
N ASP A 123 -13.09 -9.98 11.72
CA ASP A 123 -14.27 -9.14 12.02
C ASP A 123 -14.77 -9.30 13.47
N ASP A 124 -14.66 -10.52 14.02
CA ASP A 124 -15.16 -10.91 15.35
C ASP A 124 -14.28 -10.49 16.54
N MET A 125 -13.35 -9.54 16.34
CA MET A 125 -12.47 -9.07 17.40
C MET A 125 -13.09 -8.00 18.29
N GLY A 126 -14.01 -7.18 17.76
CA GLY A 126 -14.79 -6.17 18.49
C GLY A 126 -13.96 -5.42 19.54
N ASP A 127 -14.49 -5.37 20.77
CA ASP A 127 -13.91 -4.64 21.91
C ASP A 127 -12.55 -5.21 22.40
N GLN A 128 -12.14 -6.41 21.95
CA GLN A 128 -10.88 -7.02 22.39
C GLN A 128 -9.66 -6.26 21.86
N LEU A 129 -9.79 -5.51 20.76
CA LEU A 129 -8.70 -4.70 20.21
C LEU A 129 -8.20 -3.65 21.22
N ALA A 130 -9.12 -3.03 21.95
CA ALA A 130 -8.81 -2.01 22.96
C ALA A 130 -8.00 -2.57 24.13
N GLU A 131 -8.16 -3.85 24.44
CA GLU A 131 -7.38 -4.54 25.47
C GLU A 131 -6.04 -5.05 24.92
N LEU A 132 -6.04 -5.62 23.71
CA LEU A 132 -4.90 -6.39 23.20
C LEU A 132 -3.84 -5.55 22.51
N CYS A 133 -4.22 -4.57 21.68
CA CYS A 133 -3.24 -3.76 20.95
C CYS A 133 -2.27 -3.03 21.89
N PRO A 134 -2.72 -2.40 23.00
CA PRO A 134 -1.82 -1.79 23.98
C PRO A 134 -0.88 -2.81 24.64
N LYS A 135 -1.34 -4.05 24.87
CA LYS A 135 -0.52 -5.12 25.45
C LYS A 135 0.57 -5.59 24.49
N VAL A 136 0.26 -5.70 23.19
CA VAL A 136 1.24 -6.03 22.15
C VAL A 136 2.35 -4.97 22.13
N ILE A 137 1.97 -3.69 22.04
CA ILE A 137 2.93 -2.57 22.00
C ILE A 137 3.76 -2.49 23.29
N ALA A 138 3.14 -2.64 24.46
CA ALA A 138 3.86 -2.66 25.73
C ALA A 138 4.89 -3.81 25.79
N SER A 139 4.54 -4.99 25.27
CA SER A 139 5.44 -6.14 25.21
C SER A 139 6.60 -5.90 24.23
N LEU A 140 6.33 -5.33 23.05
CA LEU A 140 7.35 -4.96 22.08
C LEU A 140 8.33 -3.93 22.66
N HIS A 141 7.84 -2.84 23.25
CA HIS A 141 8.71 -1.85 23.89
C HIS A 141 9.59 -2.44 24.99
N LYS A 142 9.01 -3.33 25.81
CA LYS A 142 9.71 -3.92 26.96
C LYS A 142 10.76 -4.94 26.57
N HIS A 143 10.51 -5.74 25.54
CA HIS A 143 11.31 -6.94 25.26
C HIS A 143 11.97 -6.91 23.88
N TRP A 144 11.27 -6.42 22.86
CA TRP A 144 11.75 -6.33 21.49
C TRP A 144 12.66 -5.12 21.27
N GLN A 145 12.29 -3.97 21.82
CA GLN A 145 13.05 -2.72 21.73
C GLN A 145 14.02 -2.51 22.90
N SER A 146 14.29 -3.58 23.67
CA SER A 146 15.11 -3.51 24.90
C SER A 146 16.59 -3.25 24.62
N ASN A 147 17.09 -3.65 23.44
CA ASN A 147 18.41 -3.27 22.95
C ASN A 147 18.34 -1.84 22.40
N THR A 148 18.29 -0.86 23.30
CA THR A 148 18.27 0.54 22.90
C THR A 148 19.63 0.95 22.35
N LEU A 149 19.67 1.25 21.06
CA LEU A 149 20.73 2.10 20.52
C LEU A 149 20.51 3.52 21.07
N GLY A 150 21.61 4.27 21.25
CA GLY A 150 21.50 5.70 21.56
C GLY A 150 20.70 6.44 20.49
N PRO A 151 20.16 7.64 20.79
CA PRO A 151 19.52 8.46 19.77
C PRO A 151 20.46 8.66 18.59
N THR A 152 19.93 8.50 17.38
CA THR A 152 20.65 8.78 16.15
C THR A 152 20.10 10.06 15.55
N ARG A 153 20.96 11.04 15.29
CA ARG A 153 20.56 12.29 14.63
C ARG A 153 20.48 12.06 13.12
N MET A 154 19.38 12.49 12.51
CA MET A 154 19.19 12.52 11.05
C MET A 154 18.19 13.61 10.67
N SER A 155 18.09 13.95 9.40
CA SER A 155 17.07 14.90 8.93
C SER A 155 15.67 14.30 8.98
N ALA A 156 14.66 15.15 9.09
CA ALA A 156 13.26 14.74 9.06
C ALA A 156 12.90 14.08 7.72
N ALA A 157 13.47 14.58 6.62
CA ALA A 157 13.30 13.98 5.29
C ALA A 157 13.84 12.54 5.25
N GLU A 158 15.06 12.30 5.76
CA GLU A 158 15.64 10.97 5.82
C GLU A 158 14.80 10.01 6.66
N LEU A 159 14.25 10.46 7.79
CA LEU A 159 13.39 9.61 8.63
C LEU A 159 12.09 9.22 7.91
N VAL A 160 11.42 10.17 7.24
CA VAL A 160 10.18 9.86 6.50
C VAL A 160 10.49 8.94 5.31
N GLN A 161 11.61 9.15 4.61
CA GLN A 161 12.07 8.26 3.54
C GLN A 161 12.36 6.83 4.05
N GLU A 162 12.96 6.70 5.24
CA GLU A 162 13.19 5.40 5.87
C GLU A 162 11.87 4.68 6.19
N GLU A 163 10.82 5.42 6.59
CA GLU A 163 9.50 4.87 6.92
C GLU A 163 8.67 4.46 5.69
N LEU A 164 9.01 4.99 4.51
CA LEU A 164 8.44 4.55 3.23
C LEU A 164 8.93 3.16 2.80
N ASP A 165 9.85 2.52 3.57
CA ASP A 165 10.52 1.22 3.38
C ASP A 165 11.30 1.05 2.05
N HIS A 166 10.83 1.64 0.95
CA HIS A 166 11.45 1.65 -0.38
C HIS A 166 11.66 3.07 -0.93
N GLY A 167 11.39 4.10 -0.13
CA GLY A 167 11.52 5.50 -0.51
C GLY A 167 10.49 5.98 -1.55
N LEU A 168 10.72 7.18 -2.08
CA LEU A 168 10.07 7.68 -3.30
C LEU A 168 10.98 7.39 -4.49
N GLY A 169 10.45 6.77 -5.54
CA GLY A 169 11.19 6.46 -6.77
C GLY A 169 10.23 6.11 -7.90
N ASP A 170 10.71 6.16 -9.14
CA ASP A 170 9.88 6.15 -10.35
C ASP A 170 9.00 4.90 -10.55
N ASP A 171 9.25 3.83 -9.80
CA ASP A 171 8.48 2.59 -9.87
C ASP A 171 7.77 2.24 -8.54
N GLN A 172 7.82 3.12 -7.54
CA GLN A 172 7.16 2.88 -6.25
C GLN A 172 5.67 3.22 -6.33
N ALA A 173 4.82 2.34 -5.80
CA ALA A 173 3.36 2.47 -5.94
C ALA A 173 2.79 3.75 -5.29
N ALA A 174 3.35 4.23 -4.17
CA ALA A 174 2.96 5.50 -3.56
C ALA A 174 3.37 6.71 -4.42
N ASP A 175 4.55 6.66 -5.02
CA ASP A 175 5.07 7.70 -5.92
C ASP A 175 4.25 7.78 -7.21
N LEU A 176 3.93 6.62 -7.79
CA LEU A 176 3.04 6.49 -8.94
C LEU A 176 1.64 7.03 -8.62
N TRP A 177 1.11 6.74 -7.43
CA TRP A 177 -0.16 7.33 -6.99
C TRP A 177 -0.06 8.85 -6.89
N ALA A 178 1.02 9.39 -6.32
CA ALA A 178 1.24 10.83 -6.19
C ALA A 178 1.31 11.54 -7.55
N ARG A 179 2.08 11.03 -8.51
CA ARG A 179 2.18 11.57 -9.88
C ARG A 179 0.83 11.53 -10.60
N ASN A 180 0.09 10.44 -10.48
CA ASN A 180 -1.26 10.32 -11.04
C ASN A 180 -2.27 11.34 -10.48
N HIS A 181 -1.94 12.01 -9.37
CA HIS A 181 -2.76 13.03 -8.73
C HIS A 181 -2.13 14.44 -8.77
N GLY A 182 -1.02 14.63 -9.51
CA GLY A 182 -0.30 15.91 -9.60
C GLY A 182 0.31 16.37 -8.29
N LEU A 183 0.64 15.43 -7.39
CA LEU A 183 1.23 15.72 -6.07
C LEU A 183 2.76 15.80 -6.10
N ASP A 184 3.36 15.70 -7.27
CA ASP A 184 4.79 15.93 -7.49
C ASP A 184 5.16 17.42 -7.49
N THR A 185 4.26 18.27 -7.98
CA THR A 185 4.49 19.71 -8.18
C THR A 185 3.66 20.61 -7.27
N ALA A 186 2.54 20.14 -6.75
CA ALA A 186 1.68 20.96 -5.89
C ALA A 186 2.29 21.15 -4.49
N THR A 187 2.35 22.38 -3.96
CA THR A 187 2.82 22.62 -2.59
C THR A 187 1.77 22.28 -1.52
N GLN A 188 0.50 22.18 -1.92
CA GLN A 188 -0.64 21.77 -1.08
C GLN A 188 -1.41 20.63 -1.72
N LEU A 189 -2.16 19.87 -0.92
CA LEU A 189 -3.03 18.82 -1.44
C LEU A 189 -4.19 19.43 -2.26
N PRO A 190 -4.33 19.15 -3.56
CA PRO A 190 -5.38 19.74 -4.40
C PRO A 190 -6.81 19.41 -3.93
N PHE A 191 -6.97 18.27 -3.26
CA PHE A 191 -8.23 17.79 -2.69
C PHE A 191 -8.40 18.13 -1.20
N ALA A 192 -7.46 18.87 -0.59
CA ALA A 192 -7.54 19.34 0.79
C ALA A 192 -6.79 20.68 0.95
N PRO A 193 -7.38 21.79 0.44
CA PRO A 193 -6.75 23.11 0.51
C PRO A 193 -6.34 23.49 1.93
N GLY A 194 -5.16 24.09 2.08
CA GLY A 194 -4.60 24.45 3.38
C GLY A 194 -3.79 23.34 4.06
N ILE A 195 -3.91 22.07 3.62
CA ILE A 195 -3.02 21.00 4.08
C ILE A 195 -1.80 20.95 3.17
N PRO A 196 -0.56 21.01 3.70
CA PRO A 196 0.64 20.94 2.89
C PRO A 196 0.73 19.58 2.20
N ASN A 197 1.33 19.55 1.00
CA ASN A 197 1.53 18.31 0.27
C ASN A 197 2.76 17.57 0.80
N PRO A 198 2.59 16.43 1.49
CA PRO A 198 3.72 15.69 2.06
C PRO A 198 4.66 15.13 0.98
N TYR A 199 4.18 14.84 -0.23
CA TYR A 199 5.02 14.37 -1.35
C TYR A 199 5.95 15.47 -1.87
N HIS A 200 5.47 16.71 -1.89
CA HIS A 200 6.29 17.85 -2.27
C HIS A 200 7.35 18.12 -1.19
N LEU A 201 6.94 18.15 0.08
CA LEU A 201 7.82 18.39 1.23
C LEU A 201 8.98 17.39 1.35
N LEU A 202 8.77 16.14 0.91
CA LEU A 202 9.82 15.12 0.92
C LEU A 202 10.85 15.26 -0.20
N ARG A 203 10.51 16.03 -1.25
CA ARG A 203 11.41 16.31 -2.39
C ARG A 203 12.02 17.71 -2.31
N SER A 204 11.50 18.57 -1.44
CA SER A 204 12.04 19.90 -1.17
C SER A 204 13.03 19.88 0.00
N ASP A 205 13.79 20.96 0.14
CA ASP A 205 14.73 21.14 1.25
C ASP A 205 14.02 21.41 2.60
N ASP A 206 12.69 21.57 2.61
CA ASP A 206 11.91 21.97 3.80
C ASP A 206 12.05 20.98 4.95
N LEU A 207 12.03 19.67 4.66
CA LEU A 207 12.26 18.62 5.64
C LEU A 207 13.74 18.23 5.78
N ALA A 208 14.54 18.46 4.74
CA ALA A 208 15.97 18.12 4.75
C ALA A 208 16.75 19.05 5.70
N GLY A 209 16.29 20.28 5.89
CA GLY A 209 16.92 21.26 6.79
C GLY A 209 16.61 21.08 8.29
N VAL A 210 15.77 20.12 8.68
CA VAL A 210 15.32 19.93 10.07
C VAL A 210 15.87 18.62 10.62
N ASP A 211 16.78 18.70 11.59
CA ASP A 211 17.31 17.53 12.28
C ASP A 211 16.38 17.03 13.40
N VAL A 212 16.35 15.71 13.59
CA VAL A 212 15.62 15.03 14.67
C VAL A 212 16.50 13.98 15.34
N ASP A 213 16.28 13.79 16.64
CA ASP A 213 16.88 12.69 17.42
C ASP A 213 15.96 11.45 17.35
N VAL A 214 16.40 10.41 16.65
CA VAL A 214 15.61 9.20 16.44
C VAL A 214 15.98 8.13 17.45
N LEU A 215 14.99 7.69 18.24
CA LEU A 215 15.13 6.54 19.11
C LEU A 215 15.00 5.26 18.27
N ARG A 216 16.04 4.43 18.29
CA ARG A 216 16.10 3.20 17.50
C ARG A 216 16.03 1.94 18.35
N GLY A 217 15.52 0.87 17.75
CA GLY A 217 15.49 -0.48 18.30
C GLY A 217 14.86 -1.47 17.33
N GLY A 218 14.62 -2.69 17.79
CA GLY A 218 13.93 -3.69 16.99
C GLY A 218 12.53 -3.22 16.58
N ALA A 219 12.13 -3.47 15.34
CA ALA A 219 10.76 -3.32 14.85
C ALA A 219 10.38 -4.51 13.98
N HIS A 220 9.12 -4.92 14.07
CA HIS A 220 8.51 -5.85 13.13
C HIS A 220 8.52 -5.28 11.70
N GLY A 221 8.37 -3.96 11.56
CA GLY A 221 8.43 -3.25 10.29
C GLY A 221 7.04 -3.09 9.66
N ASP A 222 6.31 -4.20 9.59
CA ASP A 222 4.93 -4.26 9.08
C ASP A 222 3.92 -4.76 10.14
N LEU A 223 3.91 -4.14 11.32
CA LEU A 223 3.01 -4.55 12.41
C LEU A 223 1.57 -4.10 12.19
N HIS A 224 0.83 -4.79 11.33
CA HIS A 224 -0.60 -4.58 11.14
C HIS A 224 -1.45 -5.67 11.82
N LEU A 225 -2.76 -5.45 11.98
CA LEU A 225 -3.67 -6.39 12.67
C LEU A 225 -3.61 -7.82 12.11
N ASN A 226 -3.42 -7.97 10.80
CA ASN A 226 -3.31 -9.29 10.17
C ASN A 226 -1.97 -10.01 10.37
N ASN A 227 -0.96 -9.36 10.96
CA ASN A 227 0.34 -9.95 11.31
C ASN A 227 0.43 -10.28 12.81
N ILE A 228 -0.65 -10.06 13.55
CA ILE A 228 -0.80 -10.48 14.95
C ILE A 228 -1.82 -11.61 14.98
N LEU A 229 -1.38 -12.80 15.39
CA LEU A 229 -2.21 -13.99 15.53
C LEU A 229 -2.64 -14.15 16.99
N LEU A 230 -3.93 -14.35 17.23
CA LEU A 230 -4.43 -14.97 18.44
C LEU A 230 -4.31 -16.47 18.33
N VAL A 231 -3.70 -17.08 19.34
CA VAL A 231 -3.55 -18.52 19.44
C VAL A 231 -4.31 -19.00 20.66
N ALA A 232 -5.35 -19.81 20.45
CA ALA A 232 -6.02 -20.46 21.56
C ALA A 232 -5.05 -21.49 22.18
N ASP A 233 -4.80 -21.31 23.48
CA ASP A 233 -4.07 -22.29 24.29
C ASP A 233 -5.08 -22.98 25.21
N SER A 234 -5.27 -24.28 25.00
CA SER A 234 -6.18 -25.09 25.81
C SER A 234 -5.76 -25.17 27.28
N ALA A 235 -4.49 -24.88 27.61
CA ALA A 235 -3.94 -24.94 28.96
C ALA A 235 -3.89 -23.58 29.67
N ARG A 236 -3.86 -22.46 28.93
CA ARG A 236 -3.77 -21.11 29.49
C ARG A 236 -5.03 -20.31 29.18
N ARG A 237 -5.78 -19.94 30.23
CA ARG A 237 -6.96 -19.06 30.14
C ARG A 237 -6.64 -17.59 29.75
N GLY A 238 -5.47 -17.33 29.19
CA GLY A 238 -5.02 -16.00 28.76
C GLY A 238 -4.90 -15.90 27.25
N LEU A 239 -5.15 -14.71 26.69
CA LEU A 239 -4.99 -14.44 25.27
C LEU A 239 -3.49 -14.50 24.91
N ASN A 240 -3.07 -15.59 24.29
CA ASN A 240 -1.73 -15.73 23.73
C ASN A 240 -1.73 -15.16 22.32
N TRP A 241 -0.75 -14.31 22.03
CA TRP A 241 -0.57 -13.73 20.70
C TRP A 241 0.84 -14.01 20.15
N ARG A 242 0.92 -14.10 18.83
CA ARG A 242 2.16 -14.29 18.08
C ARG A 242 2.22 -13.37 16.87
N LEU A 243 3.43 -13.03 16.44
CA LEU A 243 3.70 -12.27 15.23
C LEU A 243 4.12 -13.21 14.11
N ILE A 244 3.71 -12.85 12.90
CA ILE A 244 4.06 -13.50 11.64
C ILE A 244 4.54 -12.46 10.63
N ASP A 245 5.15 -12.94 9.56
CA ASP A 245 5.57 -12.08 8.44
C ASP A 245 6.64 -11.06 8.85
N LEU A 246 7.81 -11.58 9.22
CA LEU A 246 8.98 -10.76 9.56
C LEU A 246 9.74 -10.33 8.30
N SER A 247 9.00 -10.14 7.20
CA SER A 247 9.56 -9.72 5.93
C SER A 247 10.21 -8.36 6.08
N GLU A 248 9.66 -7.42 6.86
CA GLU A 248 10.22 -6.07 7.09
C GLU A 248 10.91 -5.87 8.45
N TYR A 249 11.29 -6.96 9.12
CA TYR A 249 12.01 -6.84 10.39
C TYR A 249 13.34 -6.07 10.23
N SER A 250 13.60 -5.19 11.20
CA SER A 250 14.85 -4.46 11.38
C SER A 250 15.20 -4.43 12.86
N ASP A 251 16.48 -4.64 13.18
CA ASP A 251 17.00 -4.55 14.55
C ASP A 251 17.31 -3.09 14.98
N SER A 252 17.20 -2.14 14.06
CA SER A 252 17.57 -0.74 14.24
C SER A 252 16.61 0.22 13.52
N ALA A 253 15.31 0.00 13.67
CA ALA A 253 14.26 0.86 13.12
C ALA A 253 13.82 1.95 14.11
N PRO A 254 13.15 3.01 13.63
CA PRO A 254 12.49 3.98 14.50
C PRO A 254 11.49 3.27 15.43
N ARG A 255 11.61 3.47 16.74
CA ARG A 255 10.71 2.88 17.76
C ARG A 255 9.21 3.20 17.57
N SER A 256 8.89 4.29 16.88
CA SER A 256 7.53 4.67 16.49
C SER A 256 6.94 3.85 15.33
N ARG A 257 7.76 3.15 14.54
CA ARG A 257 7.34 2.44 13.32
C ARG A 257 6.18 1.48 13.56
N ASP A 258 6.38 0.51 14.44
CA ASP A 258 5.38 -0.51 14.77
C ASP A 258 4.13 0.09 15.45
N VAL A 259 4.32 1.15 16.23
CA VAL A 259 3.22 1.87 16.90
C VAL A 259 2.32 2.50 15.85
N VAL A 260 2.89 3.26 14.93
CA VAL A 260 2.16 3.93 13.85
C VAL A 260 1.53 2.90 12.93
N GLN A 261 2.27 1.88 12.48
CA GLN A 261 1.75 0.86 11.57
C GLN A 261 0.52 0.15 12.15
N LEU A 262 0.55 -0.20 13.44
CA LEU A 262 -0.59 -0.82 14.10
C LEU A 262 -1.78 0.14 14.21
N MET A 263 -1.53 1.41 14.53
CA MET A 263 -2.58 2.43 14.58
C MET A 263 -3.24 2.65 13.22
N LEU A 264 -2.45 2.76 12.15
CA LEU A 264 -2.96 2.94 10.79
C LEU A 264 -3.72 1.70 10.30
N SER A 265 -3.29 0.50 10.70
CA SER A 265 -4.05 -0.73 10.46
C SER A 265 -5.42 -0.72 11.16
N CYS A 266 -5.50 -0.27 12.41
CA CYS A 266 -6.78 -0.05 13.08
C CYS A 266 -7.63 1.00 12.36
N CYS A 267 -7.04 2.13 11.97
CA CYS A 267 -7.74 3.18 11.23
C CYS A 267 -8.27 2.69 9.89
N ALA A 268 -7.50 1.92 9.12
CA ALA A 268 -7.95 1.36 7.85
C ALA A 268 -9.24 0.54 8.01
N ARG A 269 -9.37 -0.22 9.10
CA ARG A 269 -10.60 -0.92 9.47
C ARG A 269 -11.73 0.07 9.79
N TYR A 270 -11.50 1.03 10.68
CA TYR A 270 -12.54 1.99 11.08
C TYR A 270 -13.04 2.89 9.93
N LEU A 271 -12.16 3.23 8.98
CA LEU A 271 -12.52 4.00 7.79
C LEU A 271 -13.50 3.26 6.87
N SER A 272 -13.63 1.94 6.99
CA SER A 272 -14.66 1.19 6.26
C SER A 272 -16.07 1.41 6.83
N GLU A 273 -16.17 1.87 8.07
CA GLU A 273 -17.43 2.13 8.79
C GLU A 273 -17.78 3.63 8.79
N LEU A 274 -16.82 4.49 8.48
CA LEU A 274 -16.99 5.94 8.43
C LEU A 274 -17.52 6.41 7.08
N ASN A 275 -18.47 7.35 7.11
CA ASN A 275 -18.81 8.15 5.95
C ASN A 275 -17.71 9.21 5.71
N LEU A 276 -16.80 8.94 4.77
CA LEU A 276 -15.66 9.82 4.46
C LEU A 276 -16.06 11.09 3.70
N ASP A 277 -17.25 11.14 3.11
CA ASP A 277 -17.81 12.34 2.49
C ASP A 277 -18.16 13.40 3.54
N ALA A 278 -18.40 12.97 4.78
CA ALA A 278 -18.53 13.89 5.89
C ALA A 278 -17.15 14.40 6.32
N GLU A 279 -16.84 15.66 5.99
CA GLU A 279 -15.57 16.31 6.32
C GLU A 279 -15.24 16.23 7.82
N ARG A 280 -16.25 16.43 8.68
CA ARG A 280 -16.07 16.54 10.13
C ARG A 280 -15.57 15.24 10.80
N PRO A 281 -16.17 14.06 10.60
CA PRO A 281 -15.63 12.82 11.15
C PRO A 281 -14.22 12.50 10.67
N SER A 282 -13.95 12.71 9.38
CA SER A 282 -12.64 12.52 8.77
C SER A 282 -11.56 13.37 9.45
N THR A 283 -11.79 14.68 9.58
CA THR A 283 -10.85 15.62 10.19
C THR A 283 -10.65 15.35 11.68
N ALA A 284 -11.73 15.03 12.42
CA ALA A 284 -11.62 14.72 13.84
C ALA A 284 -10.75 13.48 14.13
N LEU A 285 -10.73 12.49 13.24
CA LEU A 285 -9.87 11.32 13.40
C LEU A 285 -8.42 11.66 13.09
N ILE A 286 -8.17 12.47 12.07
CA ILE A 286 -6.83 12.99 11.76
C ILE A 286 -6.29 13.77 12.97
N ASP A 287 -7.06 14.71 13.52
CA ASP A 287 -6.66 15.50 14.69
C ASP A 287 -6.46 14.63 15.93
N GLN A 288 -7.26 13.57 16.13
CA GLN A 288 -7.06 12.61 17.22
C GLN A 288 -5.71 11.88 17.09
N LEU A 289 -5.26 11.56 15.88
CA LEU A 289 -3.97 10.91 15.63
C LEU A 289 -2.81 11.91 15.75
N VAL A 290 -2.95 13.10 15.17
CA VAL A 290 -1.90 14.12 15.09
C VAL A 290 -1.80 14.92 16.38
N LEU A 291 -2.86 15.62 16.80
CA LEU A 291 -2.87 16.50 17.97
C LEU A 291 -3.05 15.76 19.29
N ARG A 292 -3.46 14.49 19.24
CA ARG A 292 -3.77 13.65 20.42
C ARG A 292 -4.85 14.22 21.32
N GLN A 293 -5.65 15.16 20.83
CA GLN A 293 -6.74 15.78 21.57
C GLN A 293 -8.01 14.96 21.38
N ALA A 294 -8.68 14.64 22.49
CA ALA A 294 -9.99 14.02 22.43
C ALA A 294 -10.99 15.02 21.83
N PRO A 295 -11.52 14.78 20.61
CA PRO A 295 -12.54 15.65 20.04
C PRO A 295 -13.78 15.63 20.95
N LYS A 296 -14.44 16.79 21.09
CA LYS A 296 -15.69 16.89 21.87
C LYS A 296 -16.76 15.92 21.39
N ASN A 297 -16.78 15.64 20.09
CA ASN A 297 -17.62 14.64 19.45
C ASN A 297 -16.69 13.69 18.67
N PRO A 298 -16.31 12.53 19.23
CA PRO A 298 -15.42 11.61 18.56
C PRO A 298 -16.06 11.05 17.30
N PRO A 299 -15.26 10.91 16.22
CA PRO A 299 -15.75 10.36 14.95
C PRO A 299 -15.99 8.86 15.03
N LEU A 300 -15.34 8.19 15.99
CA LEU A 300 -15.40 6.76 16.22
C LEU A 300 -16.14 6.44 17.51
N ASP A 301 -16.55 5.18 17.64
CA ASP A 301 -17.07 4.67 18.90
C ASP A 301 -15.99 4.72 20.02
N PRO A 302 -16.41 4.69 21.30
CA PRO A 302 -15.49 4.80 22.43
C PRO A 302 -14.38 3.73 22.48
N GLU A 303 -14.64 2.49 22.05
CA GLU A 303 -13.65 1.40 22.11
C GLU A 303 -12.59 1.55 21.03
N SER A 304 -12.96 2.02 19.84
CA SER A 304 -12.00 2.39 18.79
C SER A 304 -11.07 3.54 19.23
N ILE A 305 -11.62 4.59 19.84
CA ILE A 305 -10.81 5.69 20.41
C ILE A 305 -9.89 5.17 21.54
N LYS A 306 -10.42 4.31 22.42
CA LYS A 306 -9.64 3.68 23.49
C LYS A 306 -8.53 2.79 22.96
N THR A 307 -8.74 2.10 21.84
CA THR A 307 -7.71 1.30 21.15
C THR A 307 -6.55 2.19 20.70
N LEU A 308 -6.85 3.26 19.94
CA LEU A 308 -5.83 4.18 19.41
C LEU A 308 -5.07 4.92 20.53
N ASN A 309 -5.76 5.31 21.60
CA ASN A 309 -5.15 5.95 22.76
C ASN A 309 -4.35 4.97 23.61
N GLY A 310 -4.81 3.73 23.73
CA GLY A 310 -4.11 2.68 24.43
C GLY A 310 -2.80 2.30 23.75
N ILE A 311 -2.78 2.19 22.42
CA ILE A 311 -1.56 1.93 21.62
C ILE A 311 -0.53 3.05 21.89
N TYR A 312 -0.91 4.30 21.66
CA TYR A 312 -0.04 5.46 21.88
C TYR A 312 0.45 5.57 23.32
N GLY A 313 -0.46 5.41 24.29
CA GLY A 313 -0.13 5.47 25.72
C GLY A 313 0.76 4.32 26.19
N ALA A 314 0.66 3.13 25.60
CA ALA A 314 1.56 2.02 25.87
C ALA A 314 2.98 2.30 25.37
N ALA A 315 3.11 2.91 24.18
CA ALA A 315 4.40 3.31 23.63
C ALA A 315 5.09 4.38 24.51
N LEU A 316 4.36 5.44 24.90
CA LEU A 316 4.86 6.49 25.79
C LEU A 316 5.37 5.94 27.13
N LYS A 317 4.61 5.04 27.77
CA LYS A 317 5.04 4.41 29.03
C LYS A 317 6.29 3.54 28.88
N GLY A 318 6.58 3.07 27.68
CA GLY A 318 7.76 2.27 27.36
C GLY A 318 8.99 3.10 26.95
N LEU A 319 8.92 4.42 27.00
CA LEU A 319 10.05 5.30 26.70
C LEU A 319 10.97 5.45 27.92
N PRO A 320 12.29 5.62 27.70
CA PRO A 320 13.17 6.18 28.72
C PRO A 320 12.71 7.60 29.06
N GLY A 321 12.78 7.99 30.33
CA GLY A 321 12.35 9.33 30.74
C GLY A 321 13.18 10.45 30.08
N GLY A 322 12.53 11.59 29.80
CA GLY A 322 13.15 12.76 29.18
C GLY A 322 13.37 12.60 27.67
N ARG A 323 12.59 11.73 27.01
CA ARG A 323 12.64 11.45 25.57
C ARG A 323 11.29 11.64 24.89
N GLU A 324 10.33 12.21 25.59
CA GLU A 324 8.96 12.40 25.13
C GLU A 324 8.91 13.30 23.89
N ASP A 325 9.66 14.40 23.87
CA ASP A 325 9.69 15.34 22.75
C ASP A 325 10.33 14.71 21.50
N SER A 326 11.53 14.11 21.65
CA SER A 326 12.19 13.40 20.52
C SER A 326 11.30 12.27 19.97
N TRP A 327 10.60 11.55 20.84
CA TRP A 327 9.67 10.51 20.39
C TRP A 327 8.41 11.09 19.74
N ARG A 328 7.92 12.25 20.18
CA ARG A 328 6.80 12.96 19.57
C ARG A 328 7.11 13.34 18.14
N ASP A 329 8.30 13.90 17.91
CA ASP A 329 8.81 14.24 16.57
C ASP A 329 8.85 13.01 15.67
N GLN A 330 9.48 11.97 16.20
CA GLN A 330 9.64 10.68 15.54
C GLN A 330 8.28 10.05 15.22
N TYR A 331 7.31 10.14 16.12
CA TYR A 331 5.95 9.66 15.92
C TYR A 331 5.25 10.39 14.78
N LEU A 332 5.31 11.72 14.72
CA LEU A 332 4.68 12.51 13.65
C LEU A 332 5.30 12.19 12.28
N LEU A 333 6.62 12.05 12.22
CA LEU A 333 7.33 11.71 10.98
C LEU A 333 7.05 10.27 10.54
N SER A 334 7.03 9.30 11.46
CA SER A 334 6.57 7.93 11.15
C SER A 334 5.11 7.92 10.70
N LEU A 335 4.24 8.72 11.32
CA LEU A 335 2.84 8.87 10.94
C LEU A 335 2.71 9.39 9.51
N ALA A 336 3.53 10.38 9.13
CA ALA A 336 3.59 10.86 7.76
C ALA A 336 4.05 9.75 6.80
N GLY A 337 5.22 9.15 7.03
CA GLY A 337 5.80 8.13 6.15
C GLY A 337 4.89 6.92 5.96
N LYS A 338 4.40 6.31 7.04
CA LYS A 338 3.52 5.14 6.93
C LYS A 338 2.16 5.49 6.33
N SER A 339 1.62 6.70 6.57
CA SER A 339 0.39 7.12 5.89
C SER A 339 0.59 7.23 4.37
N LEU A 340 1.75 7.68 3.90
CA LEU A 340 2.07 7.70 2.48
C LEU A 340 2.16 6.28 1.89
N VAL A 341 2.73 5.31 2.62
CA VAL A 341 2.70 3.89 2.20
C VAL A 341 1.27 3.43 1.96
N HIS A 342 0.32 3.78 2.85
CA HIS A 342 -1.08 3.40 2.68
C HIS A 342 -1.75 3.98 1.42
N THR A 343 -1.22 5.06 0.82
CA THR A 343 -1.74 5.54 -0.47
C THR A 343 -1.43 4.59 -1.63
N SER A 344 -0.48 3.66 -1.46
CA SER A 344 -0.17 2.65 -2.48
C SER A 344 -1.18 1.50 -2.52
N TYR A 345 -1.96 1.31 -1.46
CA TYR A 345 -2.87 0.16 -1.34
C TYR A 345 -4.15 0.38 -2.15
N VAL A 346 -4.21 -0.22 -3.33
CA VAL A 346 -5.34 -0.09 -4.27
C VAL A 346 -6.66 -0.56 -3.63
N ASP A 347 -6.63 -1.63 -2.83
CA ASP A 347 -7.81 -2.19 -2.18
C ASP A 347 -8.45 -1.27 -1.13
N LEU A 348 -7.73 -0.23 -0.68
CA LEU A 348 -8.34 0.80 0.15
C LEU A 348 -9.31 1.66 -0.65
N GLY A 349 -9.21 1.73 -1.97
CA GLY A 349 -10.02 2.65 -2.77
C GLY A 349 -9.61 4.11 -2.59
N GLU A 350 -10.05 4.95 -3.51
CA GLU A 350 -9.50 6.29 -3.71
C GLU A 350 -9.71 7.25 -2.53
N GLU A 351 -10.91 7.25 -1.93
CA GLU A 351 -11.21 8.14 -0.80
C GLU A 351 -10.35 7.87 0.43
N ARG A 352 -10.12 6.59 0.75
CA ARG A 352 -9.25 6.20 1.87
C ARG A 352 -7.80 6.55 1.57
N ARG A 353 -7.31 6.34 0.34
CA ARG A 353 -5.97 6.79 -0.07
C ARG A 353 -5.79 8.30 0.10
N ARG A 354 -6.79 9.12 -0.32
CA ARG A 354 -6.79 10.56 -0.09
C ARG A 354 -6.86 10.92 1.40
N TRP A 355 -7.59 10.15 2.21
CA TRP A 355 -7.60 10.32 3.67
C TRP A 355 -6.19 10.13 4.26
N PHE A 356 -5.48 9.07 3.88
CA PHE A 356 -4.10 8.86 4.34
C PHE A 356 -3.13 9.95 3.83
N ALA A 357 -3.30 10.46 2.61
CA ALA A 357 -2.54 11.61 2.14
C ALA A 357 -2.79 12.88 2.99
N ARG A 358 -4.06 13.16 3.36
CA ARG A 358 -4.42 14.25 4.28
C ARG A 358 -3.79 14.06 5.65
N LEU A 359 -3.83 12.84 6.19
CA LEU A 359 -3.19 12.51 7.47
C LEU A 359 -1.69 12.77 7.43
N ALA A 360 -1.02 12.36 6.36
CA ALA A 360 0.41 12.61 6.18
C ALA A 360 0.73 14.11 6.12
N GLY A 361 -0.03 14.88 5.33
CA GLY A 361 0.14 16.34 5.25
C GLY A 361 -0.08 17.03 6.60
N ARG A 362 -1.13 16.63 7.34
CA ARG A 362 -1.43 17.18 8.67
C ARG A 362 -0.39 16.80 9.73
N ALA A 363 0.18 15.59 9.65
CA ALA A 363 1.25 15.17 10.56
C ALA A 363 2.53 15.98 10.34
N VAL A 364 2.90 16.26 9.08
CA VAL A 364 4.05 17.12 8.76
C VAL A 364 3.79 18.57 9.14
N GLU A 365 2.58 19.08 8.91
CA GLU A 365 2.16 20.42 9.32
C GLU A 365 2.38 20.63 10.83
N GLU A 366 1.90 19.70 11.65
CA GLU A 366 2.07 19.77 13.10
C GLU A 366 3.56 19.68 13.50
N PHE A 367 4.32 18.79 12.88
CA PHE A 367 5.75 18.63 13.17
C PHE A 367 6.55 19.93 12.91
N LEU A 368 6.27 20.61 11.79
CA LEU A 368 6.91 21.88 11.45
C LEU A 368 6.41 23.02 12.34
N GLY A 369 5.11 23.01 12.68
CA GLY A 369 4.48 23.98 13.59
C GLY A 369 5.05 23.93 15.01
N GLU A 370 5.27 22.74 15.56
CA GLU A 370 5.92 22.54 16.89
C GLU A 370 7.38 23.08 16.92
N ARG A 371 7.96 23.40 15.76
CA ARG A 371 9.35 23.89 15.59
C ARG A 371 9.47 25.32 15.06
N ASP A 372 8.34 26.01 14.89
CA ASP A 372 8.30 27.33 14.25
C ASP A 372 8.95 27.35 12.83
N VAL A 373 8.93 26.22 12.11
CA VAL A 373 9.40 26.14 10.73
C VAL A 373 8.26 26.58 9.81
N PRO A 374 8.42 27.64 9.00
CA PRO A 374 7.37 28.09 8.10
C PRO A 374 6.98 27.01 7.10
N LEU A 375 5.68 26.82 6.90
CA LEU A 375 5.18 25.98 5.81
C LEU A 375 5.47 26.65 4.46
N PRO A 376 5.72 25.86 3.39
CA PRO A 376 5.76 26.40 2.05
C PRO A 376 4.47 27.15 1.78
N GLN A 377 4.57 28.40 1.35
CA GLN A 377 3.38 29.13 0.96
C GLN A 377 2.74 28.44 -0.24
N ALA A 378 1.40 28.43 -0.28
CA ALA A 378 0.70 28.06 -1.49
C ALA A 378 1.19 28.97 -2.62
N GLU A 379 2.01 28.45 -3.53
CA GLU A 379 2.21 29.16 -4.78
C GLU A 379 0.83 29.22 -5.42
N SER A 380 0.33 30.44 -5.63
CA SER A 380 -0.94 30.61 -6.34
C SER A 380 -0.80 29.87 -7.65
N PRO A 381 -1.63 28.84 -7.91
CA PRO A 381 -1.48 28.05 -9.12
C PRO A 381 -1.53 29.02 -10.29
N LYS A 382 -0.47 29.07 -11.11
CA LYS A 382 -0.54 29.80 -12.38
C LYS A 382 -1.80 29.30 -13.07
N ALA A 383 -2.75 30.20 -13.34
CA ALA A 383 -4.18 29.93 -13.50
C ALA A 383 -4.58 28.91 -14.59
N VAL A 384 -3.61 28.37 -15.32
CA VAL A 384 -3.77 27.49 -16.48
C VAL A 384 -4.01 26.02 -16.09
N SER A 385 -3.44 25.50 -14.99
CA SER A 385 -3.62 24.07 -14.61
C SER A 385 -4.88 23.77 -13.79
N ALA A 386 -5.34 24.69 -12.94
CA ALA A 386 -6.43 24.41 -12.00
C ALA A 386 -7.80 24.24 -12.68
N MET A 387 -8.00 24.86 -13.85
CA MET A 387 -9.27 24.82 -14.58
C MET A 387 -9.43 23.53 -15.41
N ALA A 388 -8.33 22.98 -15.94
CA ALA A 388 -8.32 21.69 -16.64
C ALA A 388 -8.54 20.51 -15.67
N ILE A 389 -7.86 20.51 -14.52
CA ILE A 389 -8.00 19.44 -13.51
C ILE A 389 -9.40 19.44 -12.87
N ARG A 390 -9.97 20.63 -12.57
CA ARG A 390 -11.34 20.72 -12.02
C ARG A 390 -12.43 20.23 -12.98
N ARG A 391 -12.25 20.37 -14.29
CA ARG A 391 -13.26 19.94 -15.28
C ARG A 391 -13.24 18.43 -15.49
N LEU A 392 -12.07 17.82 -15.60
CA LEU A 392 -11.90 16.36 -15.66
C LEU A 392 -12.51 15.64 -14.45
N HIS A 393 -12.44 16.24 -13.26
CA HIS A 393 -13.00 15.66 -12.03
C HIS A 393 -14.49 16.00 -11.78
N SER A 394 -15.11 16.84 -12.62
CA SER A 394 -16.51 17.28 -12.45
C SER A 394 -17.54 16.50 -13.28
N VAL A 395 -17.10 15.45 -13.99
CA VAL A 395 -18.01 14.55 -14.70
C VAL A 395 -18.68 13.62 -13.67
N ASP A 396 -19.78 14.11 -13.09
CA ASP A 396 -20.69 13.35 -12.25
C ASP A 396 -21.45 12.32 -13.10
N LEU A 397 -20.90 11.10 -13.19
CA LEU A 397 -21.62 9.93 -13.70
C LEU A 397 -22.38 9.34 -12.50
N GLY A 398 -23.68 9.62 -12.41
CA GLY A 398 -24.56 9.15 -11.32
C GLY A 398 -24.49 7.64 -11.03
N PRO A 399 -25.24 7.15 -10.02
CA PRO A 399 -25.02 5.85 -9.38
C PRO A 399 -24.91 4.69 -10.38
N ARG A 400 -23.74 4.05 -10.42
CA ARG A 400 -23.42 2.91 -11.28
C ARG A 400 -24.17 1.64 -10.84
N PRO A 401 -24.83 0.89 -11.75
CA PRO A 401 -25.24 -0.49 -11.51
C PRO A 401 -24.01 -1.42 -11.47
N PRO A 402 -24.12 -2.67 -10.96
CA PRO A 402 -23.00 -3.61 -10.88
C PRO A 402 -22.36 -3.82 -12.26
N SER A 403 -21.03 -3.73 -12.27
CA SER A 403 -20.15 -3.64 -13.44
C SER A 403 -20.26 -4.86 -14.37
N SER A 404 -20.88 -4.67 -15.53
CA SER A 404 -20.54 -5.45 -16.72
C SER A 404 -19.29 -4.84 -17.36
N ASP A 405 -18.40 -5.67 -17.92
CA ASP A 405 -17.21 -5.24 -18.68
C ASP A 405 -17.54 -4.17 -19.75
N THR A 406 -18.79 -4.17 -20.24
CA THR A 406 -19.34 -3.18 -21.18
C THR A 406 -19.57 -1.78 -20.60
N GLY A 407 -19.84 -1.67 -19.30
CA GLY A 407 -20.06 -0.39 -18.60
C GLY A 407 -18.76 0.36 -18.37
N GLU A 408 -17.67 -0.35 -18.02
CA GLU A 408 -16.34 0.22 -17.86
C GLU A 408 -15.80 0.78 -19.18
N LEU A 409 -15.97 0.04 -20.28
CA LEU A 409 -15.57 0.50 -21.61
C LEU A 409 -16.34 1.71 -22.12
N SER A 410 -17.63 1.79 -21.82
CA SER A 410 -18.43 2.96 -22.19
C SER A 410 -17.96 4.21 -21.44
N GLY A 411 -17.51 4.06 -20.19
CA GLY A 411 -16.90 5.14 -19.42
C GLY A 411 -15.57 5.59 -20.04
N LEU A 412 -14.68 4.64 -20.34
CA LEU A 412 -13.38 4.93 -20.98
C LEU A 412 -13.56 5.60 -22.35
N ALA A 413 -14.55 5.19 -23.16
CA ALA A 413 -14.82 5.80 -24.46
C ALA A 413 -15.29 7.26 -24.34
N ALA A 414 -16.13 7.57 -23.34
CA ALA A 414 -16.57 8.93 -23.08
C ALA A 414 -15.41 9.81 -22.58
N GLU A 415 -14.56 9.29 -21.70
CA GLU A 415 -13.34 9.96 -21.25
C GLU A 415 -12.37 10.24 -22.41
N LEU A 416 -12.18 9.28 -23.31
CA LEU A 416 -11.35 9.45 -24.52
C LEU A 416 -11.89 10.54 -25.44
N ALA A 417 -13.21 10.57 -25.68
CA ALA A 417 -13.83 11.58 -26.53
C ALA A 417 -13.67 12.99 -25.94
N LEU A 418 -13.92 13.15 -24.63
CA LEU A 418 -13.79 14.42 -23.93
C LEU A 418 -12.33 14.92 -23.93
N ALA A 419 -11.38 14.04 -23.61
CA ALA A 419 -9.96 14.38 -23.64
C ALA A 419 -9.47 14.74 -25.05
N ALA A 420 -10.00 14.07 -26.09
CA ALA A 420 -9.64 14.37 -27.48
C ALA A 420 -10.21 15.72 -27.95
N ASP A 421 -11.43 16.08 -27.55
CA ASP A 421 -12.02 17.38 -27.85
C ASP A 421 -11.28 18.52 -27.13
N GLU A 422 -10.96 18.35 -25.84
CA GLU A 422 -10.17 19.34 -25.08
C GLU A 422 -8.77 19.54 -25.68
N LEU A 423 -8.13 18.45 -26.11
CA LEU A 423 -6.81 18.50 -26.76
C LEU A 423 -6.89 19.15 -28.15
N ALA A 424 -8.03 19.03 -28.84
CA ALA A 424 -8.24 19.68 -30.14
C ALA A 424 -8.40 21.21 -29.99
N GLU A 425 -8.92 21.68 -28.86
CA GLU A 425 -9.09 23.10 -28.52
C GLU A 425 -7.87 23.73 -27.84
N ALA A 426 -6.99 22.92 -27.26
CA ALA A 426 -5.76 23.38 -26.61
C ALA A 426 -4.77 23.99 -27.62
N SER A 427 -4.47 25.28 -27.44
CA SER A 427 -3.47 26.01 -28.24
C SER A 427 -2.17 26.29 -27.48
N ASP A 428 -2.16 26.08 -26.16
CA ASP A 428 -1.00 26.22 -25.28
C ASP A 428 -0.27 24.86 -25.14
N PRO A 429 1.03 24.77 -25.47
CA PRO A 429 1.84 23.56 -25.26
C PRO A 429 1.76 22.97 -23.85
N ALA A 430 1.59 23.79 -22.80
CA ALA A 430 1.46 23.29 -21.43
C ALA A 430 0.12 22.59 -21.19
N ALA A 431 -0.98 23.11 -21.74
CA ALA A 431 -2.30 22.48 -21.70
C ALA A 431 -2.32 21.17 -22.50
N VAL A 432 -1.67 21.17 -23.67
CA VAL A 432 -1.48 19.98 -24.52
C VAL A 432 -0.76 18.86 -23.75
N LEU A 433 0.33 19.17 -23.03
CA LEU A 433 1.06 18.21 -22.20
C LEU A 433 0.24 17.71 -21.00
N GLY A 434 -0.51 18.61 -20.34
CA GLY A 434 -1.38 18.25 -19.21
C GLY A 434 -2.50 17.28 -19.60
N LEU A 435 -2.96 17.32 -20.85
CA LEU A 435 -3.99 16.43 -21.40
C LEU A 435 -3.42 15.14 -22.01
N ALA A 436 -2.15 15.14 -22.40
CA ALA A 436 -1.50 13.99 -23.04
C ALA A 436 -1.37 12.76 -22.11
N PHE A 437 -1.02 12.98 -20.84
CA PHE A 437 -0.88 11.90 -19.86
C PHE A 437 -2.20 11.19 -19.53
N PRO A 438 -3.29 11.91 -19.18
CA PRO A 438 -4.60 11.31 -19.02
C PRO A 438 -5.05 10.55 -20.27
N LEU A 439 -4.90 11.14 -21.46
CA LEU A 439 -5.30 10.50 -22.72
C LEU A 439 -4.53 9.20 -22.96
N HIS A 440 -3.20 9.20 -22.77
CA HIS A 440 -2.38 7.99 -22.92
C HIS A 440 -2.83 6.90 -21.95
N ARG A 441 -3.04 7.24 -20.67
CA ARG A 441 -3.53 6.29 -19.66
C ARG A 441 -4.86 5.66 -20.06
N THR A 442 -5.83 6.47 -20.49
CA THR A 442 -7.14 5.97 -20.90
C THR A 442 -7.04 5.08 -22.15
N VAL A 443 -6.14 5.40 -23.10
CA VAL A 443 -5.86 4.54 -24.27
C VAL A 443 -5.24 3.20 -23.85
N VAL A 444 -4.25 3.20 -22.93
CA VAL A 444 -3.62 1.97 -22.43
C VAL A 444 -4.62 1.09 -21.68
N GLN A 445 -5.44 1.69 -20.80
CA GLN A 445 -6.49 0.97 -20.07
C GLN A 445 -7.53 0.35 -21.00
N ALA A 446 -8.00 1.11 -22.01
CA ALA A 446 -8.91 0.59 -23.02
C ALA A 446 -8.29 -0.55 -23.84
N GLY A 447 -6.99 -0.43 -24.18
CA GLY A 447 -6.24 -1.47 -24.89
C GLY A 447 -6.11 -2.76 -24.07
N ALA A 448 -5.77 -2.65 -22.78
CA ALA A 448 -5.65 -3.78 -21.87
C ALA A 448 -6.98 -4.52 -21.70
N LEU A 449 -8.08 -3.77 -21.52
CA LEU A 449 -9.41 -4.36 -21.34
C LEU A 449 -9.88 -5.07 -22.61
N LEU A 450 -9.63 -4.50 -23.80
CA LEU A 450 -9.96 -5.15 -25.07
C LEU A 450 -9.12 -6.41 -25.32
N ALA A 451 -7.84 -6.41 -24.90
CA ALA A 451 -7.00 -7.60 -24.96
C ALA A 451 -7.53 -8.71 -24.05
N ASP A 452 -8.07 -8.36 -22.87
CA ASP A 452 -8.71 -9.31 -21.96
C ASP A 452 -10.04 -9.85 -22.51
N MET A 453 -10.90 -9.00 -23.06
CA MET A 453 -12.14 -9.44 -23.74
C MET A 453 -11.86 -10.38 -24.92
N LYS A 454 -10.78 -10.13 -25.69
CA LYS A 454 -10.33 -11.04 -26.75
C LYS A 454 -9.90 -12.39 -26.18
N ARG A 455 -9.17 -12.39 -25.05
CA ARG A 455 -8.73 -13.62 -24.37
C ARG A 455 -9.89 -14.44 -23.83
N THR A 456 -10.92 -13.78 -23.33
CA THR A 456 -12.08 -14.41 -22.68
C THR A 456 -13.24 -14.72 -23.63
N SER A 457 -13.10 -14.42 -24.93
CA SER A 457 -14.15 -14.60 -25.95
C SER A 457 -15.46 -13.84 -25.66
N ARG A 458 -15.41 -12.77 -24.87
CA ARG A 458 -16.58 -11.95 -24.47
C ARG A 458 -16.78 -10.77 -25.43
N VAL A 459 -16.97 -11.03 -26.72
CA VAL A 459 -17.08 -9.93 -27.71
C VAL A 459 -18.52 -9.46 -27.88
N ASP A 460 -18.80 -8.21 -27.46
CA ASP A 460 -20.04 -7.49 -27.78
C ASP A 460 -19.88 -6.74 -29.12
N LEU A 461 -20.30 -7.36 -30.23
CA LEU A 461 -20.24 -6.80 -31.60
C LEU A 461 -20.90 -5.40 -31.73
N PRO A 462 -22.11 -5.16 -31.18
CA PRO A 462 -22.74 -3.84 -31.12
C PRO A 462 -21.85 -2.72 -30.56
N PHE A 463 -20.94 -3.05 -29.64
CA PHE A 463 -20.02 -2.08 -29.03
C PHE A 463 -18.84 -1.72 -29.95
N ALA A 464 -18.22 -2.71 -30.61
CA ALA A 464 -17.15 -2.49 -31.58
C ALA A 464 -17.57 -1.55 -32.74
N VAL A 465 -18.85 -1.62 -33.11
CA VAL A 465 -19.47 -0.73 -34.12
C VAL A 465 -19.68 0.69 -33.58
N ARG A 466 -19.93 0.86 -32.26
CA ARG A 466 -20.18 2.14 -31.60
C ARG A 466 -18.92 3.00 -31.46
N ILE A 467 -17.81 2.41 -30.98
CA ILE A 467 -16.49 3.09 -30.94
C ILE A 467 -16.10 3.63 -32.32
N ARG A 468 -16.40 2.88 -33.38
CA ARG A 468 -16.11 3.29 -34.76
C ARG A 468 -17.04 4.41 -35.24
N ARG A 469 -18.33 4.38 -34.89
CA ARG A 469 -19.32 5.40 -35.29
C ARG A 469 -19.10 6.73 -34.60
N GLU A 470 -18.64 6.72 -33.35
CA GLU A 470 -18.45 7.93 -32.54
C GLU A 470 -17.14 8.66 -32.84
N GLY A 471 -16.30 8.14 -33.74
CA GLY A 471 -15.09 8.84 -34.18
C GLY A 471 -13.99 8.97 -33.11
N ALA A 472 -14.23 8.53 -31.87
CA ALA A 472 -13.33 8.65 -30.73
C ALA A 472 -11.92 8.09 -31.00
N LEU A 473 -11.83 6.97 -31.72
CA LEU A 473 -10.54 6.38 -32.09
C LEU A 473 -9.78 7.23 -33.13
N GLY A 474 -10.51 7.87 -34.05
CA GLY A 474 -9.95 8.81 -35.02
C GLY A 474 -9.54 10.13 -34.36
N ALA A 475 -10.33 10.61 -33.40
CA ALA A 475 -10.01 11.79 -32.60
C ALA A 475 -8.76 11.54 -31.73
N ALA A 476 -8.67 10.40 -31.05
CA ALA A 476 -7.50 10.00 -30.28
C ALA A 476 -6.23 9.86 -31.16
N LEU A 477 -6.34 9.25 -32.35
CA LEU A 477 -5.21 9.20 -33.30
C LEU A 477 -4.80 10.59 -33.80
N SER A 478 -5.77 11.44 -34.10
CA SER A 478 -5.51 12.82 -34.52
C SER A 478 -4.84 13.62 -33.40
N ALA A 479 -5.26 13.41 -32.16
CA ALA A 479 -4.66 13.98 -30.95
C ALA A 479 -3.20 13.54 -30.77
N VAL A 480 -2.93 12.23 -30.85
CA VAL A 480 -1.57 11.66 -30.75
C VAL A 480 -0.67 12.21 -31.86
N ARG A 481 -1.17 12.33 -33.09
CA ARG A 481 -0.41 12.93 -34.20
C ARG A 481 -0.14 14.42 -34.00
N ARG A 482 -1.12 15.18 -33.52
CA ARG A 482 -0.91 16.60 -33.16
C ARG A 482 0.10 16.77 -32.05
N LEU A 483 0.13 15.87 -31.06
CA LEU A 483 1.16 15.85 -30.02
C LEU A 483 2.56 15.62 -30.61
N GLN A 484 2.69 14.70 -31.57
CA GLN A 484 3.93 14.46 -32.31
C GLN A 484 4.36 15.67 -33.16
N GLU A 485 3.41 16.35 -33.80
CA GLU A 485 3.66 17.51 -34.67
C GLU A 485 3.96 18.80 -33.86
N ALA A 486 3.32 18.98 -32.71
CA ALA A 486 3.43 20.17 -31.87
C ALA A 486 4.69 20.20 -30.98
N CYS A 487 5.47 19.12 -30.94
CA CYS A 487 6.71 19.04 -30.17
C CYS A 487 7.95 19.19 -31.08
N PRO A 488 8.40 20.40 -31.44
CA PRO A 488 9.75 20.57 -31.95
C PRO A 488 10.76 20.22 -30.85
N ALA A 489 11.80 19.48 -31.24
CA ALA A 489 12.72 18.76 -30.35
C ALA A 489 13.53 19.63 -29.35
N THR A 490 13.38 20.95 -29.29
CA THR A 490 14.38 21.80 -28.62
C THR A 490 13.91 22.52 -27.35
N GLU A 491 12.61 22.67 -27.08
CA GLU A 491 12.15 23.46 -25.91
C GLU A 491 11.41 22.63 -24.84
N ILE A 492 10.71 21.55 -25.23
CA ILE A 492 10.03 20.64 -24.29
C ILE A 492 11.02 19.63 -23.67
N GLN A 493 12.12 19.32 -24.35
CA GLN A 493 13.19 18.44 -23.84
C GLN A 493 13.82 18.90 -22.52
N ALA A 494 13.70 20.19 -22.19
CA ALA A 494 14.40 20.76 -21.05
C ALA A 494 13.64 20.68 -19.71
N ARG A 495 12.34 20.34 -19.69
CA ARG A 495 11.56 20.56 -18.46
C ARG A 495 10.61 19.46 -17.97
N PHE A 496 10.14 18.51 -18.79
CA PHE A 496 9.04 17.66 -18.30
C PHE A 496 9.11 16.16 -18.62
N VAL A 497 9.66 15.73 -19.77
CA VAL A 497 9.81 14.30 -20.16
C VAL A 497 10.88 14.22 -21.26
N SER A 498 11.68 13.14 -21.33
CA SER A 498 12.66 12.99 -22.43
C SER A 498 11.92 12.80 -23.77
N ALA A 499 12.48 13.30 -24.88
CA ALA A 499 11.86 13.11 -26.21
C ALA A 499 11.69 11.63 -26.59
N GLY A 500 12.48 10.74 -25.99
CA GLY A 500 12.34 9.28 -26.14
C GLY A 500 11.06 8.74 -25.51
N GLU A 501 10.72 9.19 -24.30
CA GLU A 501 9.51 8.74 -23.58
C GLU A 501 8.24 9.23 -24.26
N LEU A 502 8.17 10.48 -24.74
CA LEU A 502 7.00 10.96 -25.50
C LEU A 502 6.82 10.20 -26.83
N ALA A 503 7.92 9.91 -27.53
CA ALA A 503 7.88 9.07 -28.74
C ALA A 503 7.42 7.64 -28.44
N GLN A 504 7.87 7.07 -27.31
CA GLN A 504 7.45 5.75 -26.85
C GLN A 504 5.96 5.72 -26.48
N LEU A 505 5.46 6.69 -25.70
CA LEU A 505 4.05 6.80 -25.33
C LEU A 505 3.15 6.93 -26.57
N ALA A 506 3.60 7.67 -27.58
CA ALA A 506 2.88 7.81 -28.85
C ALA A 506 2.88 6.49 -29.65
N GLN A 507 4.01 5.76 -29.68
CA GLN A 507 4.09 4.43 -30.32
C GLN A 507 3.21 3.40 -29.61
N GLU A 508 3.20 3.38 -28.28
CA GLU A 508 2.35 2.49 -27.48
C GLU A 508 0.87 2.80 -27.70
N ALA A 509 0.48 4.07 -27.74
CA ALA A 509 -0.88 4.48 -28.06
C ALA A 509 -1.27 4.08 -29.49
N GLU A 510 -0.40 4.29 -30.48
CA GLU A 510 -0.64 3.88 -31.87
C GLU A 510 -0.75 2.34 -32.01
N ALA A 511 0.08 1.58 -31.29
CA ALA A 511 0.03 0.12 -31.25
C ALA A 511 -1.26 -0.40 -30.57
N ALA A 512 -1.67 0.21 -29.47
CA ALA A 512 -2.93 -0.09 -28.79
C ALA A 512 -4.12 0.19 -29.72
N ILE A 513 -4.15 1.37 -30.34
CA ILE A 513 -5.19 1.75 -31.30
C ILE A 513 -5.19 0.81 -32.51
N GLY A 514 -4.01 0.44 -33.04
CA GLY A 514 -3.88 -0.53 -34.13
C GLY A 514 -4.44 -1.92 -33.74
N THR A 515 -4.23 -2.33 -32.50
CA THR A 515 -4.81 -3.55 -31.93
C THR A 515 -6.33 -3.45 -31.85
N MET A 516 -6.88 -2.32 -31.40
CA MET A 516 -8.32 -2.06 -31.37
C MET A 516 -8.93 -2.10 -32.78
N VAL A 517 -8.31 -1.42 -33.76
CA VAL A 517 -8.77 -1.42 -35.16
C VAL A 517 -8.75 -2.84 -35.74
N ARG A 518 -7.70 -3.61 -35.48
CA ARG A 518 -7.59 -5.00 -35.96
C ARG A 518 -8.67 -5.88 -35.33
N PHE A 519 -8.85 -5.78 -34.02
CA PHE A 519 -9.91 -6.50 -33.31
C PHE A 519 -11.30 -6.17 -33.85
N ILE A 520 -11.59 -4.89 -34.11
CA ILE A 520 -12.86 -4.45 -34.72
C ILE A 520 -13.04 -5.03 -36.14
N ARG A 521 -11.96 -5.14 -36.93
CA ARG A 521 -12.01 -5.73 -38.28
C ARG A 521 -12.16 -7.25 -38.28
N GLU A 522 -11.52 -7.94 -37.33
CA GLU A 522 -11.59 -9.41 -37.19
C GLU A 522 -12.97 -9.90 -36.74
N ASN A 523 -13.75 -9.03 -36.09
CA ASN A 523 -15.09 -9.34 -35.58
C ASN A 523 -16.23 -8.66 -36.39
N GLN A 524 -15.93 -8.21 -37.62
CA GLN A 524 -16.88 -7.82 -38.67
C GLN A 524 -16.94 -8.92 -39.72
#